data_AF-A0A1H0X733-F1
#
_entry.id   AF-A0A1H0X733-F1
#
_cell.length_a   1.000
_cell.length_b   1.000
_cell.length_c   1.000
_cell.angle_alpha   90.00
_cell.angle_beta   90.00
_cell.angle_gamma   90.00
#
_symmetry.space_group_name_H-M   'P 1'
#
loop_
_entity.id
_entity.type
_entity.pdbx_description
1 polymer ?
#
loop_
_entity_poly.entity_id
_entity_poly.type
_entity_poly.pdbx_seq_one_letter_code
_entity_poly.pdbx_strand_id
1 'polypeptide(L)'
;MTSFERIVVVGAAGLGAWAAACLARRFGPVHLIGPGGERLADAGVRHHPHATVRDLDLDTPAVIVENDGGRLQRLVCDRLVVVGWPVPLLPVNRWVVDGKVAIAGDDADLRLLSTCFDANGLWRPALADYQLRRQSGAGSLL
;
A
#
# COMPACT_ATOMS: atom_id res chain seq x y z
N MET A 1 26.25 -3.08 3.25
CA MET A 1 24.93 -3.23 3.91
C MET A 1 23.88 -2.92 2.87
N THR A 2 23.20 -3.93 2.33
CA THR A 2 22.05 -3.71 1.44
C THR A 2 20.91 -3.17 2.30
N SER A 3 20.59 -1.87 2.20
CA SER A 3 19.35 -1.38 2.79
C SER A 3 18.21 -2.03 2.01
N PHE A 4 17.52 -2.98 2.61
CA PHE A 4 16.27 -3.46 2.05
C PHE A 4 15.30 -2.27 2.01
N GLU A 5 14.80 -1.95 0.81
CA GLU A 5 13.71 -0.98 0.67
C GLU A 5 12.53 -1.46 1.52
N ARG A 6 12.03 -0.57 2.38
CA ARG A 6 10.92 -0.88 3.28
C ARG A 6 9.60 -0.63 2.55
N ILE A 7 8.89 -1.70 2.25
CA ILE A 7 7.54 -1.65 1.70
C ILE A 7 6.53 -1.83 2.84
N VAL A 8 5.59 -0.89 2.95
CA VAL A 8 4.50 -0.95 3.94
C VAL A 8 3.17 -1.02 3.20
N VAL A 9 2.30 -1.92 3.65
CA VAL A 9 0.90 -2.00 3.25
C VAL A 9 0.04 -1.65 4.46
N VAL A 10 -0.82 -0.65 4.29
CA VAL A 10 -1.90 -0.33 5.23
C VAL A 10 -3.17 -0.84 4.59
N GLY A 11 -3.83 -1.82 5.21
CA GLY A 11 -4.93 -2.50 4.54
C GLY A 11 -6.05 -2.95 5.46
N ALA A 12 -7.27 -2.86 4.96
CA ALA A 12 -8.43 -3.43 5.61
C ALA A 12 -8.62 -4.90 5.19
N ALA A 13 -8.74 -5.78 6.19
CA ALA A 13 -9.15 -7.17 6.05
C ALA A 13 -8.39 -7.92 4.91
N GLY A 14 -9.12 -8.70 4.10
CA GLY A 14 -8.55 -9.53 3.04
C GLY A 14 -7.83 -8.75 1.93
N LEU A 15 -8.20 -7.48 1.70
CA LEU A 15 -7.58 -6.66 0.65
C LEU A 15 -6.13 -6.32 0.99
N GLY A 16 -5.87 -5.94 2.25
CA GLY A 16 -4.53 -5.68 2.76
C GLY A 16 -3.63 -6.91 2.68
N ALA A 17 -4.18 -8.06 3.10
CA ALA A 17 -3.50 -9.34 3.06
C ALA A 17 -3.09 -9.75 1.64
N TRP A 18 -4.02 -9.61 0.69
CA TRP A 18 -3.76 -9.90 -0.73
C TRP A 18 -2.67 -9.01 -1.32
N ALA A 19 -2.76 -7.70 -1.07
CA ALA A 19 -1.75 -6.74 -1.54
C ALA A 19 -0.37 -7.04 -0.96
N ALA A 20 -0.27 -7.28 0.34
CA ALA A 20 0.99 -7.60 1.01
C ALA A 20 1.62 -8.88 0.46
N ALA A 21 0.84 -9.94 0.28
CA ALA A 21 1.34 -11.20 -0.29
C ALA A 21 1.83 -11.02 -1.74
N CYS A 22 1.10 -10.26 -2.57
CA CYS A 22 1.50 -10.00 -3.94
C CYS A 22 2.80 -9.20 -4.03
N LEU A 23 2.93 -8.15 -3.22
CA LEU A 23 4.14 -7.34 -3.17
C LEU A 23 5.32 -8.13 -2.61
N ALA A 24 5.10 -8.98 -1.61
CA ALA A 24 6.18 -9.71 -0.98
C ALA A 24 6.83 -10.72 -1.92
N ARG A 25 6.02 -11.40 -2.74
CA ARG A 25 6.51 -12.28 -3.82
C ARG A 25 7.34 -11.55 -4.88
N ARG A 26 7.03 -10.29 -5.17
CA ARG A 26 7.66 -9.52 -6.25
C ARG A 26 8.91 -8.75 -5.80
N PHE A 27 8.86 -8.18 -4.60
CA PHE A 27 9.83 -7.19 -4.15
C PHE A 27 10.55 -7.58 -2.84
N GLY A 28 10.24 -8.74 -2.26
CA GLY A 28 10.84 -9.20 -1.01
C GLY A 28 10.06 -8.73 0.22
N PRO A 29 10.69 -8.60 1.40
CA PRO A 29 9.96 -8.41 2.65
C PRO A 29 9.01 -7.20 2.69
N VAL A 30 7.79 -7.40 3.20
CA VAL A 30 6.74 -6.36 3.31
C VAL A 30 6.23 -6.27 4.74
N HIS A 31 5.88 -5.07 5.20
CA HIS A 31 5.15 -4.87 6.44
C HIS A 31 3.65 -4.71 6.15
N LEU A 32 2.78 -5.46 6.82
CA LEU A 32 1.33 -5.29 6.76
C LEU A 32 0.82 -4.72 8.07
N ILE A 33 0.13 -3.58 8.02
CA ILE A 33 -0.54 -2.93 9.14
C ILE A 33 -2.05 -3.01 8.90
N GLY A 34 -2.78 -3.63 9.83
CA GLY A 34 -4.21 -3.91 9.71
C GLY A 34 -4.54 -5.40 9.82
N PRO A 35 -5.83 -5.77 9.83
CA PRO A 35 -6.27 -7.15 10.07
C PRO A 35 -6.09 -8.07 8.84
N GLY A 36 -6.16 -9.40 9.04
CA GLY A 36 -6.25 -10.39 7.96
C GLY A 36 -4.91 -11.01 7.49
N GLY A 37 -3.81 -10.72 8.17
CA GLY A 37 -2.45 -11.14 7.81
C GLY A 37 -1.92 -12.41 8.49
N GLU A 38 -2.76 -13.13 9.25
CA GLU A 38 -2.34 -14.12 10.26
C GLU A 38 -1.58 -15.33 9.68
N ARG A 39 -1.65 -15.55 8.36
CA ARG A 39 -1.02 -16.67 7.64
C ARG A 39 -0.01 -16.24 6.57
N LEU A 40 0.51 -15.01 6.65
CA LEU A 40 1.40 -14.46 5.61
C LEU A 40 2.89 -14.44 5.99
N ALA A 41 3.27 -14.95 7.16
CA ALA A 41 4.66 -14.94 7.61
C ALA A 41 5.60 -15.66 6.61
N ASP A 42 5.18 -16.83 6.11
CA ASP A 42 5.95 -17.62 5.14
C ASP A 42 6.05 -16.95 3.76
N ALA A 43 5.19 -15.95 3.49
CA ALA A 43 5.23 -15.16 2.26
C ALA A 43 6.18 -13.96 2.35
N GLY A 44 6.94 -13.81 3.45
CA GLY A 44 7.81 -12.64 3.67
C GLY A 44 7.06 -11.40 4.17
N VAL A 45 5.86 -11.58 4.73
CA VAL A 45 5.07 -10.48 5.29
C VAL A 45 5.23 -10.43 6.81
N ARG A 46 5.71 -9.29 7.32
CA ARG A 46 5.69 -8.98 8.75
C ARG A 46 4.38 -8.27 9.10
N HIS A 47 3.50 -8.97 9.80
CA HIS A 47 2.17 -8.50 10.15
C HIS A 47 2.14 -7.76 11.50
N HIS A 48 1.44 -6.62 11.55
CA HIS A 48 1.23 -5.77 12.73
C HIS A 48 -0.29 -5.63 12.99
N PRO A 49 -0.95 -6.67 13.53
CA PRO A 49 -2.42 -6.70 13.67
C PRO A 49 -2.97 -5.72 14.71
N HIS A 50 -2.18 -5.38 15.73
CA HIS A 50 -2.62 -4.53 16.85
C HIS A 50 -2.25 -3.04 16.68
N ALA A 51 -1.49 -2.71 15.63
CA ALA A 51 -1.14 -1.32 15.35
C ALA A 51 -2.35 -0.58 14.76
N THR A 52 -2.78 0.48 15.43
CA THR A 52 -3.85 1.36 14.94
C THR A 52 -3.25 2.47 14.11
N VAL A 53 -3.61 2.58 12.84
CA VAL A 53 -3.19 3.70 11.98
C VAL A 53 -3.92 4.96 12.41
N ARG A 54 -3.17 5.99 12.76
CA ARG A 54 -3.69 7.31 13.16
C ARG A 54 -3.61 8.32 12.02
N ASP A 55 -2.54 8.28 11.25
CA ASP A 55 -2.31 9.22 10.15
C ASP A 55 -1.28 8.68 9.15
N LEU A 56 -1.19 9.31 7.97
CA LEU A 56 -0.28 8.99 6.88
C LEU A 56 0.46 10.25 6.42
N ASP A 57 1.78 10.15 6.30
CA ASP A 57 2.58 11.17 5.62
C ASP A 57 2.89 10.65 4.21
N LEU A 58 2.38 11.34 3.18
CA LEU A 58 2.49 10.93 1.79
C LEU A 58 3.66 11.58 1.07
N ASP A 59 4.09 12.76 1.53
CA ASP A 59 5.22 13.50 0.97
C ASP A 59 6.55 12.82 1.34
N THR A 60 6.62 12.37 2.60
CA THR A 60 7.65 11.47 3.10
C THR A 60 6.99 10.17 3.55
N PRO A 61 6.84 9.17 2.65
CA PRO A 61 6.02 7.99 2.87
C PRO A 61 6.22 7.40 4.26
N ALA A 62 5.24 7.60 5.14
CA ALA A 62 5.29 7.11 6.51
C ALA A 62 3.89 6.83 7.03
N VAL A 63 3.81 5.85 7.93
CA VAL A 63 2.59 5.51 8.65
C VAL A 63 2.75 5.90 10.10
N ILE A 64 1.83 6.71 10.62
CA ILE A 64 1.77 7.05 12.04
C ILE A 64 0.84 6.04 12.68
N VAL A 65 1.39 5.19 13.54
CA VAL A 65 0.64 4.15 14.25
C VAL A 65 0.66 4.41 15.75
N GLU A 66 -0.43 4.07 16.40
CA GLU A 66 -0.48 3.89 17.84
C GLU A 66 -0.36 2.40 18.15
N ASN A 67 0.57 2.06 19.05
CA ASN A 67 0.71 0.69 19.54
C ASN A 67 -0.16 0.45 20.79
N ASP A 68 -0.21 -0.79 21.26
CA ASP A 68 -1.02 -1.21 22.42
C ASP A 68 -0.73 -0.43 23.72
N GLY A 69 0.41 0.26 23.81
CA GLY A 69 0.78 1.11 24.94
C GLY A 69 0.35 2.57 24.81
N GLY A 70 -0.44 2.92 23.79
CA GLY A 70 -0.85 4.30 23.50
C GLY A 70 0.26 5.19 22.96
N ARG A 71 1.41 4.61 22.59
CA ARG A 71 2.54 5.36 22.07
C ARG A 71 2.40 5.52 20.57
N LEU A 72 2.46 6.78 20.11
CA LEU A 72 2.57 7.10 18.69
C LEU A 72 3.98 6.80 18.19
N GLN A 73 4.05 6.10 17.06
CA GLN A 73 5.26 5.78 16.34
C GLN A 73 5.10 6.15 14.87
N ARG A 74 6.11 6.85 14.33
CA ARG A 74 6.21 7.14 12.90
C ARG A 74 7.07 6.08 12.22
N LEU A 75 6.48 5.35 11.27
CA LEU A 75 7.13 4.31 10.48
C LEU A 75 7.43 4.84 9.07
N VAL A 76 8.63 5.39 8.87
CA VAL A 76 9.09 5.83 7.54
C VAL A 76 9.32 4.61 6.65
N CYS A 77 8.94 4.70 5.38
CA CYS A 77 9.09 3.64 4.38
C CYS A 77 9.51 4.22 3.02
N ASP A 78 10.05 3.37 2.16
CA ASP A 78 10.43 3.77 0.80
C ASP A 78 9.23 3.72 -0.14
N ARG A 79 8.29 2.79 0.14
CA ARG A 79 7.13 2.47 -0.68
C ARG A 79 5.94 2.17 0.22
N LEU A 80 4.79 2.76 -0.10
CA LEU A 80 3.56 2.63 0.68
C LEU A 80 2.40 2.22 -0.23
N VAL A 81 1.60 1.24 0.20
CA VAL A 81 0.32 0.91 -0.43
C VAL A 81 -0.79 1.02 0.59
N VAL A 82 -1.83 1.80 0.28
CA VAL A 82 -3.02 1.96 1.12
C VAL A 82 -4.19 1.27 0.43
N VAL A 83 -4.87 0.38 1.12
CA VAL A 83 -5.91 -0.48 0.54
C VAL A 83 -7.17 -0.53 1.40
N GLY A 84 -8.34 -0.23 0.82
CA GLY A 84 -9.63 -0.44 1.46
C GLY A 84 -9.87 0.38 2.73
N TRP A 85 -9.06 1.40 2.99
CA TRP A 85 -9.26 2.36 4.07
C TRP A 85 -10.08 3.53 3.53
N PRO A 86 -11.11 4.05 4.25
CA PRO A 86 -11.78 5.26 3.81
C PRO A 86 -10.74 6.36 3.60
N VAL A 87 -10.86 7.09 2.51
CA VAL A 87 -9.85 7.99 1.96
C VAL A 87 -10.17 9.46 2.32
N PRO A 88 -10.37 9.89 3.59
CA PRO A 88 -10.57 11.32 3.84
C PRO A 88 -9.26 12.11 3.78
N LEU A 89 -8.10 11.45 3.65
CA LEU A 89 -6.77 12.07 3.72
C LEU A 89 -6.09 12.31 2.35
N LEU A 90 -6.70 11.89 1.23
CA LEU A 90 -6.00 11.90 -0.07
C LEU A 90 -6.53 13.00 -1.00
N PRO A 91 -5.65 13.61 -1.82
CA PRO A 91 -6.06 14.55 -2.85
C PRO A 91 -7.09 13.90 -3.81
N VAL A 92 -8.11 14.67 -4.19
CA VAL A 92 -9.14 14.24 -5.14
C VAL A 92 -8.48 13.78 -6.45
N ASN A 93 -8.94 12.66 -7.02
CA ASN A 93 -8.46 12.07 -8.28
C ASN A 93 -6.96 11.70 -8.31
N ARG A 94 -6.38 11.36 -7.16
CA ARG A 94 -5.00 10.90 -7.06
C ARG A 94 -4.94 9.49 -6.45
N TRP A 95 -4.41 8.54 -7.21
CA TRP A 95 -4.18 7.15 -6.78
C TRP A 95 -2.71 6.85 -6.54
N VAL A 96 -1.81 7.73 -6.98
CA VAL A 96 -0.35 7.63 -6.81
C VAL A 96 0.24 8.96 -6.33
N VAL A 97 1.17 8.89 -5.37
CA VAL A 97 1.94 10.06 -4.87
C VAL A 97 3.43 9.82 -5.08
N ASP A 98 4.09 10.72 -5.81
CA ASP A 98 5.54 10.75 -6.10
C ASP A 98 6.13 9.42 -6.62
N GLY A 99 5.30 8.54 -7.20
CA GLY A 99 5.70 7.19 -7.61
C GLY A 99 6.17 6.30 -6.44
N LYS A 100 5.85 6.66 -5.19
CA LYS A 100 6.21 5.93 -3.96
C LYS A 100 4.99 5.39 -3.23
N VAL A 101 3.86 6.09 -3.32
CA VAL A 101 2.60 5.69 -2.68
C VAL A 101 1.60 5.24 -3.73
N ALA A 102 0.91 4.13 -3.49
CA ALA A 102 -0.22 3.66 -4.28
C ALA A 102 -1.47 3.50 -3.41
N ILE A 103 -2.63 3.82 -3.96
CA ILE A 103 -3.90 3.81 -3.24
C ILE A 103 -4.89 2.99 -4.05
N ALA A 104 -5.48 1.97 -3.43
CA ALA A 104 -6.48 1.10 -4.01
C ALA A 104 -7.75 1.09 -3.13
N GLY A 105 -8.90 1.44 -3.70
CA GLY A 105 -10.15 1.49 -2.96
C GLY A 105 -10.76 0.11 -2.69
N ASP A 106 -10.65 -0.80 -3.66
CA ASP A 106 -11.36 -2.07 -3.68
C ASP A 106 -10.59 -3.16 -4.45
N ASP A 107 -11.25 -4.30 -4.67
CA ASP A 107 -10.71 -5.42 -5.44
C ASP A 107 -10.41 -5.06 -6.91
N ALA A 108 -11.17 -4.14 -7.52
CA ALA A 108 -10.96 -3.76 -8.91
C ALA A 108 -9.67 -2.94 -9.06
N ASP A 109 -9.45 -1.99 -8.15
CA ASP A 109 -8.21 -1.21 -8.07
C ASP A 109 -7.00 -2.12 -7.81
N LEU A 110 -7.15 -3.09 -6.91
CA LEU A 110 -6.12 -4.05 -6.60
C LEU A 110 -5.75 -4.93 -7.80
N ARG A 111 -6.73 -5.46 -8.54
CA ARG A 111 -6.50 -6.23 -9.77
C ARG A 111 -5.79 -5.39 -10.83
N LEU A 112 -6.25 -4.14 -11.03
CA LEU A 112 -5.63 -3.21 -11.97
C LEU A 112 -4.16 -2.95 -11.60
N LEU A 113 -3.89 -2.64 -10.34
CA LEU A 113 -2.54 -2.42 -9.84
C LEU A 113 -1.65 -3.64 -10.06
N SER A 114 -2.18 -4.85 -9.82
CA SER A 114 -1.45 -6.09 -10.12
C SER A 114 -1.12 -6.23 -11.60
N THR A 115 -2.08 -5.97 -12.49
CA THR A 115 -1.84 -6.00 -13.95
C THR A 115 -0.76 -5.01 -14.37
N CYS A 116 -0.74 -3.81 -13.78
CA CYS A 116 0.31 -2.83 -14.06
C CYS A 116 1.69 -3.31 -13.58
N PHE A 117 1.77 -3.98 -12.43
CA PHE A 117 3.01 -4.60 -11.97
C PHE A 117 3.47 -5.75 -12.87
N ASP A 118 2.55 -6.60 -13.34
CA ASP A 118 2.88 -7.70 -14.24
C ASP A 118 3.36 -7.20 -15.61
N ALA A 119 2.80 -6.10 -16.11
CA ALA A 119 3.19 -5.50 -17.39
C ALA A 119 4.54 -4.75 -17.35
N ASN A 120 4.87 -4.13 -16.22
CA ASN A 120 6.02 -3.23 -16.12
C ASN A 120 7.22 -3.80 -15.34
N GLY A 121 7.00 -4.76 -14.43
CA GLY A 121 8.02 -5.39 -13.57
C GLY A 121 8.68 -4.48 -12.53
N LEU A 122 8.65 -3.16 -12.73
CA LEU A 122 9.27 -2.15 -11.88
C LEU A 122 8.21 -1.30 -11.17
N TRP A 123 8.53 -0.86 -9.95
CA TRP A 123 7.60 -0.10 -9.10
C TRP A 123 7.11 1.19 -9.73
N ARG A 124 8.01 2.13 -10.04
CA ARG A 124 7.63 3.46 -10.54
C ARG A 124 6.87 3.39 -11.87
N PRO A 125 7.30 2.60 -12.88
CA PRO A 125 6.54 2.46 -14.12
C PRO A 125 5.15 1.83 -13.91
N ALA A 126 5.03 0.80 -13.05
CA ALA A 126 3.73 0.22 -12.74
C ALA A 126 2.76 1.23 -12.09
N LEU A 127 3.26 2.08 -11.19
CA LEU A 127 2.43 3.11 -10.57
C LEU A 127 2.03 4.21 -11.57
N ALA A 128 2.91 4.59 -12.49
CA ALA A 128 2.56 5.54 -13.54
C ALA A 128 1.43 5.02 -14.44
N ASP A 129 1.49 3.75 -14.86
CA ASP A 129 0.44 3.10 -15.65
C ASP A 129 -0.88 2.97 -14.85
N TYR A 130 -0.80 2.60 -13.57
CA TYR A 130 -1.96 2.53 -12.69
C TYR A 130 -2.68 3.88 -12.56
N GLN A 131 -1.94 4.97 -12.31
CA GLN A 131 -2.48 6.33 -12.26
C GLN A 131 -3.16 6.72 -13.57
N LEU A 132 -2.50 6.46 -14.71
CA LEU A 132 -3.03 6.78 -16.04
C LEU A 132 -4.35 6.06 -16.32
N ARG A 133 -4.43 4.76 -16.03
CA ARG A 133 -5.64 3.95 -16.26
C ARG A 133 -6.80 4.37 -15.36
N ARG A 134 -6.53 4.70 -14.10
CA ARG A 134 -7.56 5.22 -13.17
C ARG A 134 -8.09 6.58 -13.61
N GLN A 135 -7.21 7.49 -14.03
CA GLN A 135 -7.61 8.78 -14.58
C GLN A 135 -8.48 8.63 -15.84
N SER A 136 -8.09 7.73 -16.75
CA SER A 136 -8.85 7.47 -17.97
C SER A 136 -10.24 6.90 -17.67
N GLY A 137 -10.34 5.97 -16.71
CA GLY A 137 -11.62 5.42 -16.26
C GLY A 137 -12.51 6.44 -15.57
N ALA A 138 -11.95 7.32 -14.72
CA ALA A 138 -12.69 8.38 -14.05
C ALA A 138 -13.18 9.46 -15.05
N GLY A 139 -12.37 9.79 -16.04
CA GLY A 139 -12.75 10.73 -17.11
C GLY A 139 -13.83 10.20 -18.06
N SER A 140 -14.04 8.89 -18.12
CA SER A 140 -15.11 8.26 -18.92
C SER A 140 -16.47 8.21 -18.21
N LEU A 141 -16.52 8.51 -16.91
CA LEU A 141 -17.74 8.49 -16.09
C LEU A 141 -18.34 9.89 -15.88
N LEU A 142 -17.68 10.92 -16.40
CA LEU A 142 -18.12 12.31 -16.47
C LEU A 142 -18.68 12.62 -17.86
#